data_AF-A0A9D5AH65-F1
#
_entry.id   AF-A0A9D5AH65-F1
#
_cell.length_a   1.000
_cell.length_b   1.000
_cell.length_c   1.000
_cell.angle_alpha   90.00
_cell.angle_beta   90.00
_cell.angle_gamma   90.00
#
_symmetry.space_group_name_H-M   'P 1'
#
loop_
_entity.id
_entity.type
_entity.pdbx_description
1 polymer ?
#
loop_
_entity_poly.entity_id
_entity_poly.type
_entity_poly.pdbx_seq_one_letter_code
_entity_poly.pdbx_strand_id
1 'polypeptide(L)'
;MMDRSTPTLRYQAWRREPKDGPPQYRSSTIFEDATPEIVRDLFWDDQFRPKWDDMLINSTTLEECPTTGTMKVHWVRKFPFFCKDRDYVIGRRIWECGRSYYCVTKGVDCPSIPRQDKPRRVDVYYSSWCIRAVESKRGNGQLTACEVLLFHHEEMGIPWELAKLGVRKGMWGTVQKVEPGLRAYQEAKASGAPLSRSAFMASVNTKISPEYLQSIGSSDDSSQIDSAITSDKPKGVNVPKMLVIGGAVALACSLDKGLLTKYLLFGVARRFANMGKR
;
A
#
# COMPACT_ATOMS: atom_id res chain seq x y z
N MET A 1 7.51 0.37 -17.76
CA MET A 1 7.58 -0.96 -17.13
C MET A 1 9.03 -1.19 -16.72
N MET A 2 9.27 -1.85 -15.59
CA MET A 2 10.62 -2.20 -15.13
C MET A 2 10.63 -3.69 -14.82
N ASP A 3 11.68 -4.39 -15.26
CA ASP A 3 11.95 -5.78 -14.90
C ASP A 3 13.46 -5.89 -14.65
N ARG A 4 13.83 -6.19 -13.40
CA ARG A 4 15.22 -6.19 -12.92
C ARG A 4 15.40 -7.29 -11.90
N SER A 5 16.61 -7.85 -11.83
CA SER A 5 16.94 -8.89 -10.87
C SER A 5 18.41 -8.86 -10.45
N THR A 6 18.67 -9.36 -9.25
CA THR A 6 19.97 -9.78 -8.74
C THR A 6 19.88 -11.27 -8.34
N PRO A 7 20.98 -11.89 -7.85
CA PRO A 7 20.91 -13.24 -7.30
C PRO A 7 19.94 -13.43 -6.12
N THR A 8 19.59 -12.38 -5.37
CA THR A 8 18.73 -12.49 -4.18
C THR A 8 17.44 -11.68 -4.25
N LEU A 9 17.27 -10.85 -5.29
CA LEU A 9 16.15 -9.92 -5.44
C LEU A 9 15.59 -9.97 -6.87
N ARG A 10 14.26 -9.99 -7.03
CA ARG A 10 13.59 -9.75 -8.31
C ARG A 10 12.59 -8.60 -8.16
N TYR A 11 12.54 -7.70 -9.13
CA TYR A 11 11.66 -6.55 -9.12
C TYR A 11 10.99 -6.35 -10.47
N GLN A 12 9.66 -6.31 -10.45
CA GLN A 12 8.84 -5.96 -11.60
C GLN A 12 7.92 -4.79 -11.26
N ALA A 13 7.77 -3.83 -12.16
CA ALA A 13 6.91 -2.68 -11.95
C ALA A 13 6.12 -2.26 -13.19
N TRP A 14 4.87 -1.91 -12.94
CA TRP A 14 3.88 -1.43 -13.90
C TRP A 14 3.36 -0.07 -13.46
N ARG A 15 2.91 0.71 -14.43
CA ARG A 15 2.31 2.02 -14.23
C ARG A 15 1.03 2.12 -15.04
N ARG A 16 0.01 2.75 -14.48
CA ARG A 16 -1.18 3.21 -15.17
C ARG A 16 -1.35 4.72 -14.93
N GLU A 17 -1.74 5.45 -15.97
CA GLU A 17 -2.06 6.88 -15.91
C GLU A 17 -3.57 7.03 -16.11
N PRO A 18 -4.37 7.21 -15.04
CA PRO A 18 -5.78 7.48 -15.17
C PRO A 18 -6.02 8.87 -15.80
N LYS A 19 -7.21 9.11 -16.36
CA LYS A 19 -7.60 10.43 -16.87
C LYS A 19 -7.62 11.47 -15.74
N ASP A 20 -8.15 11.06 -14.59
CA ASP A 20 -8.29 11.87 -13.39
C ASP A 20 -7.44 11.28 -12.25
N GLY A 21 -6.68 12.14 -11.57
CA GLY A 21 -5.88 11.79 -10.40
C GLY A 21 -4.42 11.42 -10.70
N PRO A 22 -3.66 11.02 -9.66
CA PRO A 22 -2.24 10.75 -9.80
C PRO A 22 -1.96 9.43 -10.55
N PRO A 23 -0.76 9.30 -11.16
CA PRO A 23 -0.26 8.04 -11.67
C PRO A 23 -0.31 6.94 -10.61
N GLN A 24 -0.72 5.75 -11.04
CA GLN A 24 -0.84 4.57 -10.19
C GLN A 24 0.24 3.57 -10.54
N TYR A 25 0.92 3.07 -9.51
CA TYR A 25 2.02 2.12 -9.63
C TYR A 25 1.62 0.79 -9.03
N ARG A 26 2.08 -0.28 -9.68
CA ARG A 26 2.08 -1.63 -9.12
C ARG A 26 3.50 -2.17 -9.20
N SER A 27 3.99 -2.81 -8.16
CA SER A 27 5.25 -3.56 -8.24
C SER A 27 5.17 -4.89 -7.51
N SER A 28 5.90 -5.88 -8.01
CA SER A 28 6.20 -7.13 -7.30
C SER A 28 7.69 -7.17 -7.02
N THR A 29 8.04 -7.34 -5.75
CA THR A 29 9.42 -7.49 -5.29
C THR A 29 9.56 -8.83 -4.59
N ILE A 30 10.46 -9.69 -5.02
CA ILE A 30 10.72 -11.01 -4.41
C ILE A 30 12.10 -10.98 -3.78
N PHE A 31 12.15 -11.25 -2.48
CA PHE A 31 13.37 -11.42 -1.70
C PHE A 31 13.60 -12.91 -1.44
N GLU A 32 14.74 -13.44 -1.84
CA GLU A 32 15.14 -14.81 -1.52
C GLU A 32 15.51 -14.92 -0.02
N ASP A 33 15.34 -16.10 0.56
CA ASP A 33 15.76 -16.42 1.93
C ASP A 33 15.20 -15.42 2.97
N ALA A 34 13.89 -15.15 2.87
CA ALA A 34 13.18 -14.19 3.70
C ALA A 34 11.77 -14.67 4.05
N THR A 35 11.38 -14.52 5.31
CA THR A 35 10.02 -14.84 5.76
C THR A 35 9.07 -13.64 5.61
N PRO A 36 7.75 -13.86 5.42
CA PRO A 36 6.79 -12.76 5.42
C PRO A 36 6.81 -11.91 6.70
N GLU A 37 7.09 -12.53 7.85
CA GLU A 37 7.19 -11.85 9.15
C GLU A 37 8.35 -10.86 9.19
N ILE A 38 9.55 -11.27 8.78
CA ILE A 38 10.73 -10.39 8.83
C ILE A 38 10.60 -9.23 7.85
N VAL A 39 10.01 -9.48 6.68
CA VAL A 39 9.76 -8.46 5.67
C VAL A 39 8.68 -7.48 6.14
N ARG A 40 7.57 -7.98 6.71
CA ARG A 40 6.53 -7.15 7.35
C ARG A 40 7.14 -6.19 8.37
N ASP A 41 7.96 -6.72 9.28
CA ASP A 41 8.56 -5.92 10.35
C ASP A 41 9.51 -4.86 9.79
N LEU A 42 10.39 -5.23 8.84
CA LEU A 42 11.29 -4.28 8.16
C LEU A 42 10.55 -3.10 7.52
N PHE A 43 9.44 -3.36 6.80
CA PHE A 43 8.69 -2.31 6.11
C PHE A 43 7.89 -1.41 7.06
N TRP A 44 7.59 -1.89 8.28
CA TRP A 44 6.87 -1.13 9.30
C TRP A 44 7.79 -0.41 10.31
N ASP A 45 9.06 -0.81 10.39
CA ASP A 45 10.04 -0.30 11.35
C ASP A 45 10.64 1.06 10.94
N ASP A 46 9.92 2.14 11.23
CA ASP A 46 10.40 3.49 10.91
C ASP A 46 11.70 3.88 11.64
N GLN A 47 12.03 3.23 12.76
CA GLN A 47 13.27 3.51 13.50
C GLN A 47 14.48 2.85 12.82
N PHE A 48 14.29 1.66 12.23
CA PHE A 48 15.33 0.98 11.45
C PHE A 48 15.45 1.53 10.03
N ARG A 49 14.36 2.08 9.47
CA ARG A 49 14.25 2.55 8.09
C ARG A 49 15.38 3.47 7.60
N PRO A 50 15.91 4.42 8.39
CA PRO A 50 17.04 5.27 7.97
C PRO A 50 18.33 4.51 7.62
N LYS A 51 18.46 3.23 8.04
CA LYS A 51 19.61 2.39 7.67
C LYS A 51 19.60 1.96 6.20
N TRP A 52 18.46 2.06 5.50
CA TRP A 52 18.33 1.62 4.11
C TRP A 52 17.54 2.57 3.21
N ASP A 53 16.65 3.41 3.76
CA ASP A 53 15.93 4.47 3.03
C ASP A 53 16.49 5.85 3.42
N ASP A 54 17.35 6.41 2.57
CA ASP A 54 17.93 7.75 2.72
C ASP A 54 16.94 8.89 2.44
N MET A 55 15.73 8.56 1.99
CA MET A 55 14.66 9.54 1.79
C MET A 55 13.82 9.76 3.04
N LEU A 56 13.93 8.96 4.11
CA LEU A 56 13.20 9.23 5.36
C LEU A 56 14.07 10.10 6.28
N ILE A 57 13.70 11.37 6.45
CA ILE A 57 14.41 12.31 7.34
C ILE A 57 13.98 12.09 8.78
N ASN A 58 12.68 12.04 9.01
CA ASN A 58 12.10 11.88 10.34
C ASN A 58 10.81 11.06 10.28
N SER A 59 10.53 10.36 11.37
CA SER A 59 9.25 9.72 11.63
C SER A 59 8.82 9.97 13.07
N THR A 60 7.55 10.25 13.29
CA THR A 60 6.99 10.46 14.63
C THR A 60 5.64 9.76 14.72
N THR A 61 5.53 8.82 15.65
CA THR A 61 4.23 8.18 15.94
C THR A 61 3.37 9.17 16.72
N LEU A 62 2.19 9.48 16.17
CA LEU A 62 1.25 10.43 16.76
C LEU A 62 0.22 9.72 17.63
N GLU A 63 -0.31 8.62 17.13
CA GLU A 63 -1.30 7.78 17.81
C GLU A 63 -1.05 6.32 17.44
N GLU A 64 -1.34 5.42 18.36
CA GLU A 64 -1.32 3.98 18.13
C GLU A 64 -2.48 3.30 18.86
N CYS A 65 -3.00 2.23 18.26
CA CYS A 65 -4.02 1.38 18.85
C CYS A 65 -3.44 -0.03 19.05
N PRO A 66 -3.04 -0.40 20.28
CA PRO A 66 -2.47 -1.71 20.58
C PRO A 66 -3.42 -2.89 20.37
N THR A 67 -4.72 -2.64 20.22
CA THR A 67 -5.71 -3.70 19.92
C THR A 67 -5.77 -4.05 18.44
N THR A 68 -5.64 -3.05 17.56
CA THR A 68 -5.86 -3.23 16.11
C THR A 68 -4.59 -3.12 15.28
N GLY A 69 -3.48 -2.66 15.88
CA GLY A 69 -2.24 -2.36 15.17
C GLY A 69 -2.26 -1.05 14.40
N THR A 70 -3.33 -0.27 14.52
CA THR A 70 -3.47 0.98 13.77
C THR A 70 -2.50 2.01 14.30
N MET A 71 -1.76 2.66 13.41
CA MET A 71 -0.86 3.75 13.75
C MET A 71 -1.19 4.98 12.92
N LYS A 72 -1.10 6.15 13.54
CA LYS A 72 -1.02 7.44 12.86
C LYS A 72 0.39 7.98 13.01
N VAL A 73 1.06 8.26 11.90
CA VAL A 73 2.47 8.62 11.87
C VAL A 73 2.67 9.88 11.03
N HIS A 74 3.53 10.76 11.49
CA HIS A 74 4.06 11.87 10.71
C HIS A 74 5.40 11.48 10.11
N TRP A 75 5.53 11.51 8.79
CA TRP A 75 6.80 11.31 8.09
C TRP A 75 7.25 12.61 7.47
N VAL A 76 8.55 12.89 7.54
CA VAL A 76 9.22 13.89 6.71
C VAL A 76 10.17 13.17 5.79
N ARG A 77 9.98 13.33 4.48
CA ARG A 77 10.80 12.70 3.44
C ARG A 77 11.61 13.73 2.67
N LYS A 78 12.87 13.38 2.42
CA LYS A 78 13.79 14.11 1.57
C LYS A 78 13.37 13.97 0.12
N PHE A 79 13.32 15.09 -0.59
CA PHE A 79 13.15 15.12 -2.04
C PHE A 79 14.42 15.66 -2.72
N PRO A 80 14.59 15.47 -4.04
CA PRO A 80 15.69 16.09 -4.77
C PRO A 80 15.76 17.60 -4.51
N PHE A 81 16.96 18.17 -4.45
CA PHE A 81 17.21 19.55 -3.98
C PHE A 81 16.42 20.66 -4.71
N PHE A 82 15.95 20.40 -5.93
CA PHE A 82 15.13 21.31 -6.72
C PHE A 82 13.63 21.28 -6.35
N CYS A 83 13.23 20.39 -5.45
CA CYS A 83 11.90 20.28 -4.87
C CYS A 83 12.00 20.55 -3.36
N LYS A 84 10.95 21.12 -2.76
CA LYS A 84 10.83 21.12 -1.30
C LYS A 84 10.82 19.67 -0.79
N ASP A 85 11.15 19.44 0.47
CA ASP A 85 10.86 18.15 1.11
C ASP A 85 9.34 17.95 1.24
N ARG A 86 8.93 16.73 1.61
CA ARG A 86 7.52 16.39 1.81
C ARG A 86 7.26 15.92 3.22
N ASP A 87 6.14 16.37 3.78
CA ASP A 87 5.60 15.75 4.98
C ASP A 87 4.28 15.04 4.70
N TYR A 88 4.06 13.99 5.47
CA TYR A 88 2.94 13.09 5.33
C TYR A 88 2.37 12.85 6.72
N VAL A 89 1.06 13.00 6.87
CA VAL A 89 0.35 12.43 8.02
C VAL A 89 -0.37 11.21 7.49
N ILE A 90 0.07 10.03 7.90
CA ILE A 90 -0.44 8.75 7.41
C ILE A 90 -1.11 7.96 8.52
N GLY A 91 -2.23 7.34 8.19
CA GLY A 91 -2.83 6.26 8.95
C GLY A 91 -2.45 4.93 8.31
N ARG A 92 -2.01 3.97 9.11
CA ARG A 92 -1.59 2.66 8.60
C ARG A 92 -2.03 1.50 9.50
N ARG A 93 -2.35 0.35 8.92
CA ARG A 93 -2.78 -0.87 9.62
C ARG A 93 -2.42 -2.13 8.82
N ILE A 94 -2.29 -3.26 9.53
CA ILE A 94 -2.02 -4.59 8.96
C ILE A 94 -3.16 -5.56 9.30
N TRP A 95 -3.54 -6.36 8.29
CA TRP A 95 -4.40 -7.52 8.41
C TRP A 95 -3.62 -8.78 8.05
N GLU A 96 -3.98 -9.91 8.65
CA GLU A 96 -3.36 -11.21 8.39
C GLU A 96 -4.39 -12.25 7.97
N CYS A 97 -4.10 -12.95 6.88
CA CYS A 97 -4.86 -14.11 6.41
C CYS A 97 -3.88 -15.28 6.18
N GLY A 98 -3.96 -16.32 7.00
CA GLY A 98 -2.99 -17.41 6.97
C GLY A 98 -1.56 -16.89 7.21
N ARG A 99 -0.67 -17.01 6.22
CA ARG A 99 0.70 -16.47 6.26
C ARG A 99 0.92 -15.27 5.32
N SER A 100 -0.16 -14.58 4.96
CA SER A 100 -0.11 -13.37 4.14
C SER A 100 -0.51 -12.14 4.96
N TYR A 101 0.24 -11.06 4.79
CA TYR A 101 -0.02 -9.79 5.44
C TYR A 101 -0.48 -8.75 4.42
N TYR A 102 -1.61 -8.10 4.71
CA TYR A 102 -2.17 -7.02 3.91
C TYR A 102 -1.99 -5.73 4.68
N CYS A 103 -1.15 -4.84 4.17
CA CYS A 103 -0.84 -3.58 4.84
C CYS A 103 -1.46 -2.43 4.04
N VAL A 104 -2.16 -1.53 4.70
CA VAL A 104 -2.69 -0.31 4.08
C VAL A 104 -2.12 0.89 4.79
N THR A 105 -1.64 1.86 4.03
CA THR A 105 -1.21 3.18 4.48
C THR A 105 -1.91 4.22 3.62
N LYS A 106 -2.56 5.19 4.25
CA LYS A 106 -3.22 6.30 3.55
C LYS A 106 -2.96 7.64 4.22
N GLY A 107 -3.01 8.72 3.46
CA GLY A 107 -3.06 10.07 4.02
C GLY A 107 -4.28 10.24 4.93
N VAL A 108 -4.10 10.90 6.06
CA VAL A 108 -5.16 11.20 7.02
C VAL A 108 -5.06 12.64 7.50
N ASP A 109 -6.21 13.25 7.75
CA ASP A 109 -6.26 14.58 8.35
C ASP A 109 -5.81 14.53 9.81
N CYS A 110 -5.01 15.52 10.20
CA CYS A 110 -4.59 15.72 11.58
C CYS A 110 -4.47 17.22 11.86
N PRO A 111 -5.56 17.86 12.32
CA PRO A 111 -5.58 19.30 12.57
C PRO A 111 -4.52 19.79 13.57
N SER A 112 -4.05 18.92 14.47
CA SER A 112 -2.97 19.23 15.42
C SER A 112 -1.59 19.35 14.77
N ILE A 113 -1.42 18.93 13.51
CA ILE A 113 -0.19 19.13 12.73
C ILE A 113 -0.50 20.07 11.56
N PRO A 114 -0.38 21.39 11.77
CA PRO A 114 -0.68 22.38 10.74
C PRO A 114 0.25 22.22 9.53
N ARG A 115 -0.24 22.64 8.36
CA ARG A 115 0.56 22.68 7.15
C ARG A 115 1.69 23.69 7.32
N GLN A 116 2.86 23.31 6.83
CA GLN A 116 4.01 24.19 6.73
C GLN A 116 4.29 24.47 5.26
N ASP A 117 4.96 25.58 4.95
CA ASP A 117 5.43 25.82 3.59
C ASP A 117 6.61 24.90 3.21
N LYS A 118 7.41 24.52 4.22
CA LYS A 118 8.56 23.61 4.13
C LYS A 118 8.59 22.75 5.40
N PRO A 119 8.54 21.42 5.29
CA PRO A 119 8.23 20.61 4.10
C PRO A 119 6.80 20.84 3.56
N ARG A 120 6.54 20.47 2.29
CA ARG A 120 5.20 20.56 1.67
C ARG A 120 4.38 19.31 2.01
N ARG A 121 3.15 19.50 2.50
CA ARG A 121 2.21 18.41 2.78
C ARG A 121 1.80 17.65 1.52
N VAL A 122 1.79 16.32 1.61
CA VAL A 122 1.14 15.41 0.65
C VAL A 122 -0.12 14.83 1.30
N ASP A 123 -1.27 15.22 0.78
CA ASP A 123 -2.58 14.78 1.31
C ASP A 123 -3.05 13.49 0.65
N VAL A 124 -2.99 13.45 -0.69
CA VAL A 124 -3.31 12.26 -1.46
C VAL A 124 -2.11 11.32 -1.38
N TYR A 125 -2.20 10.36 -0.47
CA TYR A 125 -1.25 9.26 -0.33
C TYR A 125 -2.02 7.97 -0.13
N TYR A 126 -1.72 6.95 -0.92
CA TYR A 126 -2.26 5.61 -0.74
C TYR A 126 -1.23 4.57 -1.11
N SER A 127 -1.06 3.58 -0.25
CA SER A 127 -0.14 2.47 -0.44
C SER A 127 -0.74 1.21 0.17
N SER A 128 -0.88 0.15 -0.64
CA SER A 128 -1.32 -1.16 -0.17
C SER A 128 -0.31 -2.23 -0.54
N TRP A 129 0.03 -3.07 0.43
CA TRP A 129 1.04 -4.12 0.32
C TRP A 129 0.39 -5.47 0.58
N CYS A 130 0.76 -6.48 -0.19
CA CYS A 130 0.55 -7.88 0.14
C CYS A 130 1.92 -8.55 0.28
N ILE A 131 2.22 -9.04 1.48
CA ILE A 131 3.48 -9.68 1.84
C ILE A 131 3.19 -11.16 2.08
N ARG A 132 3.80 -12.05 1.29
CA ARG A 132 3.50 -13.48 1.33
C ARG A 132 4.70 -14.34 0.98
N ALA A 133 4.70 -15.57 1.48
CA ALA A 133 5.70 -16.55 1.09
C ALA A 133 5.43 -17.02 -0.36
N VAL A 134 6.50 -17.19 -1.13
CA VAL A 134 6.48 -17.68 -2.51
C VAL A 134 7.62 -18.65 -2.73
N GLU A 135 7.53 -19.45 -3.79
CA GLU A 135 8.59 -20.37 -4.17
C GLU A 135 9.88 -19.61 -4.50
N SER A 136 11.01 -20.15 -4.03
CA SER A 136 12.32 -19.66 -4.42
C SER A 136 12.57 -19.90 -5.90
N LYS A 137 13.26 -18.98 -6.56
CA LYS A 137 13.70 -19.17 -7.95
C LYS A 137 14.71 -20.32 -8.12
N ARG A 138 15.22 -20.89 -7.02
CA ARG A 138 16.10 -22.06 -7.01
C ARG A 138 15.38 -23.33 -7.51
N GLY A 139 14.05 -23.30 -7.66
CA GLY A 139 13.30 -24.37 -8.33
C GLY A 139 13.14 -25.65 -7.52
N ASN A 140 13.32 -25.58 -6.20
CA ASN A 140 13.18 -26.72 -5.28
C ASN A 140 11.76 -26.86 -4.70
N GLY A 141 10.80 -26.04 -5.15
CA GLY A 141 9.42 -26.00 -4.67
C GLY A 141 9.25 -25.49 -3.23
N GLN A 142 10.32 -25.02 -2.58
CA GLN A 142 10.25 -24.54 -1.20
C GLN A 142 9.83 -23.07 -1.16
N LEU A 143 8.93 -22.74 -0.22
CA LEU A 143 8.44 -21.39 0.05
C LEU A 143 9.43 -20.60 0.93
N THR A 144 10.67 -20.47 0.48
CA THR A 144 11.75 -19.78 1.21
C THR A 144 11.95 -18.31 0.77
N ALA A 145 11.24 -17.87 -0.27
CA ALA A 145 11.24 -16.48 -0.71
C ALA A 145 9.99 -15.74 -0.23
N CYS A 146 10.08 -14.41 -0.18
CA CYS A 146 8.98 -13.54 0.17
C CYS A 146 8.68 -12.56 -0.96
N GLU A 147 7.43 -12.54 -1.43
CA GLU A 147 6.93 -11.52 -2.35
C GLU A 147 6.30 -10.37 -1.58
N VAL A 148 6.61 -9.16 -2.02
CA VAL A 148 5.97 -7.91 -1.64
C VAL A 148 5.31 -7.33 -2.89
N LEU A 149 3.99 -7.48 -2.97
CA LEU A 149 3.17 -6.85 -3.99
C LEU A 149 2.67 -5.50 -3.49
N LEU A 150 3.02 -4.43 -4.18
CA LEU A 150 2.69 -3.05 -3.84
C LEU A 150 1.73 -2.47 -4.88
N PHE A 151 0.72 -1.75 -4.42
CA PHE A 151 -0.03 -0.77 -5.20
C PHE A 151 0.09 0.59 -4.53
N HIS A 152 0.43 1.62 -5.30
CA HIS A 152 0.74 2.93 -4.73
C HIS A 152 0.33 4.06 -5.66
N HIS A 153 -0.21 5.13 -5.07
CA HIS A 153 -0.34 6.42 -5.73
C HIS A 153 -0.24 7.54 -4.71
N GLU A 154 0.29 8.67 -5.15
CA GLU A 154 0.36 9.88 -4.34
C GLU A 154 0.43 11.14 -5.20
N GLU A 155 0.03 12.28 -4.65
CA GLU A 155 0.20 13.59 -5.26
C GLU A 155 1.40 14.34 -4.68
N MET A 156 2.59 13.99 -5.19
CA MET A 156 3.86 14.59 -4.76
C MET A 156 3.92 16.12 -4.99
N GLY A 157 3.04 16.67 -5.83
CA GLY A 157 3.10 18.06 -6.31
C GLY A 157 4.42 18.39 -6.98
N ILE A 158 4.85 17.50 -7.87
CA ILE A 158 6.00 17.66 -8.75
C ILE A 158 5.46 17.56 -10.18
N PRO A 159 5.94 18.40 -11.12
CA PRO A 159 5.60 18.26 -12.53
C PRO A 159 5.77 16.83 -13.01
N TRP A 160 4.79 16.31 -13.73
CA TRP A 160 4.73 14.89 -14.08
C TRP A 160 5.97 14.40 -14.83
N GLU A 161 6.49 15.19 -15.76
CA GLU A 161 7.72 14.85 -16.51
C GLU A 161 8.94 14.63 -15.61
N LEU A 162 9.06 15.42 -14.54
CA LEU A 162 10.16 15.27 -13.58
C LEU A 162 9.98 14.03 -12.71
N ALA A 163 8.75 13.75 -12.26
CA ALA A 163 8.44 12.54 -11.52
C ALA A 163 8.72 11.27 -12.36
N LYS A 164 8.34 11.28 -13.64
CA LYS A 164 8.67 10.19 -14.60
C LYS A 164 10.17 9.97 -14.71
N LEU A 165 10.95 11.04 -14.87
CA LEU A 165 12.40 10.95 -14.97
C LEU A 165 13.01 10.37 -13.71
N GLY A 166 12.56 10.84 -12.53
CA GLY A 166 12.98 10.34 -11.23
C GLY A 166 12.71 8.86 -11.05
N VAL A 167 11.49 8.40 -11.33
CA VAL A 167 11.14 6.97 -11.25
C VAL A 167 11.97 6.14 -12.23
N ARG A 168 12.13 6.60 -13.48
CA ARG A 168 12.88 5.85 -14.50
C ARG A 168 14.36 5.67 -14.13
N LYS A 169 14.99 6.71 -13.55
CA LYS A 169 16.42 6.71 -13.25
C LYS A 169 16.74 6.18 -11.84
N GLY A 170 15.90 6.45 -10.84
CA GLY A 170 16.22 6.25 -9.43
C GLY A 170 15.52 5.07 -8.76
N MET A 171 14.40 4.57 -9.30
CA MET A 171 13.59 3.55 -8.62
C MET A 171 14.37 2.25 -8.40
N TRP A 172 15.09 1.78 -9.42
CA TRP A 172 15.90 0.56 -9.27
C TRP A 172 16.98 0.70 -8.18
N GLY A 173 17.70 1.83 -8.16
CA GLY A 173 18.68 2.10 -7.12
C GLY A 173 18.07 2.15 -5.72
N THR A 174 16.84 2.65 -5.58
CA THR A 174 16.10 2.66 -4.30
C THR A 174 15.72 1.25 -3.87
N VAL A 175 15.18 0.45 -4.80
CA VAL A 175 14.80 -0.95 -4.55
C VAL A 175 16.02 -1.80 -4.18
N GLN A 176 17.17 -1.56 -4.82
CA GLN A 176 18.41 -2.26 -4.50
C GLN A 176 18.91 -2.02 -3.07
N LYS A 177 18.58 -0.89 -2.44
CA LYS A 177 18.97 -0.62 -1.04
C LYS A 177 18.16 -1.44 -0.04
N VAL A 178 16.97 -1.92 -0.41
CA VAL A 178 16.13 -2.72 0.49
C VAL A 178 16.80 -4.05 0.80
N GLU A 179 17.50 -4.66 -0.17
CA GLU A 179 18.16 -5.96 0.01
C GLU A 179 19.23 -5.94 1.13
N PRO A 180 20.29 -5.11 1.10
CA PRO A 180 21.23 -5.03 2.20
C PRO A 180 20.56 -4.56 3.51
N GLY A 181 19.52 -3.72 3.43
CA GLY A 181 18.72 -3.34 4.59
C GLY A 181 18.00 -4.51 5.25
N LEU A 182 17.44 -5.42 4.45
CA LEU A 182 16.79 -6.65 4.90
C LEU A 182 17.80 -7.59 5.54
N ARG A 183 18.99 -7.77 4.94
CA ARG A 183 20.06 -8.60 5.52
C ARG A 183 20.52 -8.06 6.86
N ALA A 184 20.79 -6.75 6.95
CA ALA A 184 21.13 -6.12 8.21
C ALA A 184 20.02 -6.25 9.27
N TYR A 185 18.74 -6.24 8.86
CA TYR A 185 17.61 -6.45 9.76
C TYR A 185 17.56 -7.89 10.28
N GLN A 186 17.71 -8.88 9.38
CA GLN A 186 17.80 -10.30 9.72
C GLN A 186 18.94 -10.58 10.70
N GLU A 187 20.13 -10.07 10.43
CA GLU A 187 21.29 -10.19 11.32
C GLU A 187 21.04 -9.57 12.69
N ALA A 188 20.45 -8.37 12.73
CA ALA A 188 20.10 -7.73 13.99
C ALA A 188 19.09 -8.56 14.80
N LYS A 189 18.07 -9.15 14.14
CA LYS A 189 17.10 -10.03 14.82
C LYS A 189 17.73 -11.33 15.29
N ALA A 190 18.57 -11.97 14.47
CA ALA A 190 19.30 -13.17 14.84
C ALA A 190 20.24 -12.95 16.03
N SER A 191 20.80 -11.74 16.15
CA SER A 191 21.65 -11.31 17.28
C SER A 191 20.85 -10.93 18.53
N GLY A 192 19.52 -11.11 18.54
CA GLY A 192 18.67 -10.84 19.71
C GLY A 192 18.31 -9.37 19.92
N ALA A 193 18.52 -8.49 18.93
CA ALA A 193 18.11 -7.09 19.07
C ALA A 193 16.59 -6.99 19.26
N PRO A 194 16.08 -6.17 20.20
CA PRO A 194 14.65 -6.02 20.42
C PRO A 194 13.97 -5.37 19.20
N LEU A 195 12.67 -5.63 19.03
CA LEU A 195 11.86 -4.91 18.05
C LEU A 195 11.71 -3.44 18.48
N SER A 196 11.76 -2.52 17.51
CA SER A 196 11.32 -1.15 17.76
C SER A 196 9.82 -1.12 18.08
N ARG A 197 9.32 0.00 18.62
CA ARG A 197 7.86 0.13 18.87
C ARG A 197 7.05 -0.05 17.60
N SER A 198 7.50 0.53 16.48
CA SER A 198 6.84 0.39 15.19
C SER A 198 6.88 -1.07 14.73
N ALA A 199 8.03 -1.74 14.76
CA ALA A 199 8.11 -3.15 14.38
C ALA A 199 7.24 -4.05 15.26
N PHE A 200 7.19 -3.81 16.57
CA PHE A 200 6.26 -4.49 17.48
C PHE A 200 4.80 -4.30 17.05
N MET A 201 4.41 -3.06 16.73
CA MET A 201 3.05 -2.75 16.25
C MET A 201 2.70 -3.45 14.93
N ALA A 202 3.69 -3.88 14.12
CA ALA A 202 3.45 -4.67 12.92
C ALA A 202 2.94 -6.09 13.23
N SER A 203 3.33 -6.64 14.38
CA SER A 203 2.88 -7.95 14.87
C SER A 203 1.45 -7.92 15.44
N VAL A 204 0.99 -6.75 15.86
CA VAL A 204 -0.40 -6.51 16.26
C VAL A 204 -1.23 -6.35 15.00
N ASN A 205 -1.77 -7.44 14.48
CA ASN A 205 -2.53 -7.42 13.23
C ASN A 205 -3.96 -7.94 13.42
N THR A 206 -4.84 -7.53 12.51
CA THR A 206 -6.23 -7.97 12.52
C THR A 206 -6.36 -9.25 11.70
N LYS A 207 -6.74 -10.35 12.34
CA LYS A 207 -6.96 -11.62 11.66
C LYS A 207 -8.24 -11.54 10.82
N ILE A 208 -8.15 -12.06 9.60
CA ILE A 208 -9.27 -12.19 8.67
C ILE A 208 -9.34 -13.64 8.19
N SER A 209 -10.56 -14.16 8.04
CA SER A 209 -10.74 -15.53 7.56
C SER A 209 -10.52 -15.61 6.04
N PRO A 210 -9.95 -16.71 5.52
CA PRO A 210 -9.82 -16.91 4.07
C PRO A 210 -11.15 -16.87 3.34
N GLU A 211 -12.22 -17.40 3.94
CA GLU A 211 -13.57 -17.45 3.38
C GLU A 211 -14.13 -16.04 3.25
N TYR A 212 -13.93 -15.20 4.27
CA TYR A 212 -14.31 -13.79 4.22
C TYR A 212 -13.57 -13.06 3.09
N LEU A 213 -12.26 -13.25 2.97
CA LEU A 213 -11.45 -12.67 1.90
C LEU A 213 -11.95 -13.10 0.51
N GLN A 214 -12.28 -14.39 0.33
CA GLN A 214 -12.82 -14.93 -0.92
C GLN A 214 -14.21 -14.38 -1.23
N SER A 215 -15.07 -14.22 -0.21
CA SER A 215 -16.42 -13.67 -0.39
C SER A 215 -16.40 -12.23 -0.91
N ILE A 216 -15.49 -11.39 -0.40
CA ILE A 216 -15.28 -10.01 -0.88
C ILE A 216 -14.80 -10.02 -2.34
N GLY A 217 -13.92 -10.95 -2.69
CA GLY A 217 -13.43 -11.08 -4.06
C GLY A 217 -14.48 -11.58 -5.07
N SER A 218 -15.58 -12.16 -4.58
CA SER A 218 -16.62 -12.78 -5.43
C SER A 218 -17.85 -11.90 -5.64
N SER A 219 -18.03 -10.84 -4.85
CA SER A 219 -19.23 -9.99 -4.85
C SER A 219 -19.32 -8.95 -5.98
N ASP A 220 -18.29 -8.82 -6.83
CA ASP A 220 -18.21 -7.76 -7.86
C ASP A 220 -18.57 -8.20 -9.30
N ASP A 221 -19.33 -9.29 -9.50
CA ASP A 221 -19.60 -9.83 -10.85
C ASP A 221 -21.06 -10.27 -11.10
N SER A 222 -22.07 -9.68 -10.43
CA SER A 222 -23.48 -9.92 -10.82
C SER A 222 -24.49 -8.83 -10.42
N SER A 223 -24.53 -7.72 -11.17
CA SER A 223 -25.79 -6.97 -11.32
C SER A 223 -25.82 -6.17 -12.64
N GLN A 224 -26.41 -6.82 -13.66
CA GLN A 224 -27.26 -6.27 -14.73
C GLN A 224 -26.89 -4.93 -15.39
N ILE A 225 -26.37 -5.03 -16.63
CA ILE A 225 -26.97 -4.32 -17.78
C ILE A 225 -26.99 -5.30 -18.95
N ASP A 226 -28.12 -5.98 -19.12
CA ASP A 226 -28.51 -6.54 -20.40
C ASP A 226 -28.97 -5.39 -21.31
N SER A 227 -28.17 -5.07 -22.31
CA SER A 227 -28.69 -4.56 -23.58
C SER A 227 -27.71 -4.91 -24.69
N ALA A 228 -28.15 -5.79 -25.57
CA ALA A 228 -27.47 -6.26 -26.76
C ALA A 228 -26.95 -5.11 -27.64
N ILE A 229 -25.77 -5.30 -28.24
CA ILE A 229 -25.48 -5.18 -29.68
C ILE A 229 -24.13 -5.87 -29.95
N THR A 230 -24.12 -6.64 -31.03
CA THR A 230 -23.10 -7.57 -31.55
C THR A 230 -21.84 -6.89 -32.10
N SER A 231 -20.65 -7.46 -31.86
CA SER A 231 -19.70 -8.01 -32.86
C SER A 231 -18.24 -8.04 -32.35
N ASP A 232 -17.60 -9.19 -32.58
CA ASP A 232 -16.17 -9.54 -32.65
C ASP A 232 -15.23 -9.44 -31.43
N LYS A 233 -14.79 -10.64 -31.01
CA LYS A 233 -13.68 -10.93 -30.09
C LYS A 233 -12.32 -10.63 -30.75
N PRO A 234 -11.32 -10.25 -29.93
CA PRO A 234 -10.12 -11.09 -29.85
C PRO A 234 -9.88 -11.63 -28.43
N LYS A 235 -9.18 -12.77 -28.38
CA LYS A 235 -8.91 -13.60 -27.19
C LYS A 235 -8.30 -12.80 -26.03
N GLY A 236 -9.07 -12.68 -24.95
CA GLY A 236 -8.66 -12.04 -23.70
C GLY A 236 -7.67 -12.88 -22.90
N VAL A 237 -6.60 -12.22 -22.47
CA VAL A 237 -5.63 -12.75 -21.48
C VAL A 237 -6.34 -12.91 -20.14
N ASN A 238 -6.28 -14.11 -19.58
CA ASN A 238 -6.92 -14.47 -18.32
C ASN A 238 -6.16 -13.80 -17.16
N VAL A 239 -6.70 -12.70 -16.63
CA VAL A 239 -6.14 -12.01 -15.46
C VAL A 239 -6.73 -12.63 -14.20
N PRO A 240 -5.94 -13.19 -13.27
CA PRO A 240 -6.47 -13.83 -12.07
C PRO A 240 -7.21 -12.82 -11.17
N LYS A 241 -8.41 -13.20 -10.72
CA LYS A 241 -9.40 -12.45 -9.91
C LYS A 241 -8.93 -11.98 -8.50
N MET A 242 -7.62 -11.89 -8.23
CA MET A 242 -7.05 -11.42 -6.94
C MET A 242 -6.80 -9.90 -6.89
N LEU A 243 -7.21 -9.14 -7.92
CA LEU A 243 -6.76 -7.77 -8.18
C LEU A 243 -7.62 -6.64 -7.58
N VAL A 244 -8.75 -6.94 -6.94
CA VAL A 244 -9.72 -5.91 -6.47
C VAL A 244 -9.67 -5.69 -4.94
N ILE A 245 -9.06 -6.61 -4.19
CA ILE A 245 -9.19 -6.70 -2.73
C ILE A 245 -8.44 -5.57 -1.98
N GLY A 246 -7.42 -4.97 -2.58
CA GLY A 246 -6.69 -3.86 -1.95
C GLY A 246 -7.56 -2.61 -1.73
N GLY A 247 -8.50 -2.32 -2.63
CA GLY A 247 -9.34 -1.11 -2.56
C GLY A 247 -10.57 -1.24 -1.65
N ALA A 248 -11.17 -2.43 -1.58
CA ALA A 248 -12.41 -2.65 -0.81
C ALA A 248 -12.20 -2.61 0.71
N VAL A 249 -11.03 -3.06 1.20
CA VAL A 249 -10.70 -3.02 2.64
C VAL A 249 -10.57 -1.58 3.17
N ALA A 250 -10.29 -0.59 2.30
CA ALA A 250 -10.17 0.80 2.69
C ALA A 250 -11.51 1.52 2.93
N LEU A 251 -12.61 1.02 2.37
CA LEU A 251 -13.95 1.63 2.45
C LEU A 251 -14.84 1.03 3.55
N ALA A 252 -14.69 -0.26 3.87
CA ALA A 252 -15.55 -0.93 4.87
C ALA A 252 -15.05 -0.79 6.33
N CYS A 253 -13.85 -0.24 6.55
CA CYS A 253 -13.27 -0.04 7.88
C CYS A 253 -12.61 1.35 8.03
N SER A 254 -13.05 2.34 7.23
CA SER A 254 -12.63 3.72 7.45
C SER A 254 -13.14 4.19 8.80
N LEU A 255 -12.23 4.80 9.56
CA LEU A 255 -12.48 5.62 10.74
C LEU A 255 -13.32 6.84 10.37
N ASP A 256 -14.55 6.62 9.91
CA ASP A 256 -15.48 7.69 9.58
C ASP A 256 -16.38 7.92 10.79
N LYS A 257 -16.01 8.91 11.59
CA LYS A 257 -16.91 9.47 12.59
C LYS A 257 -18.01 10.24 11.84
N GLY A 258 -19.07 9.54 11.45
CA GLY A 258 -20.43 10.06 11.47
C GLY A 258 -20.78 11.30 10.62
N LEU A 259 -20.18 11.49 9.43
CA LEU A 259 -20.65 12.52 8.48
C LEU A 259 -21.35 11.99 7.23
N LEU A 260 -21.00 10.79 6.74
CA LEU A 260 -21.59 10.25 5.50
C LEU A 260 -23.02 9.72 5.65
N THR A 261 -23.50 9.46 6.86
CA THR A 261 -24.87 8.97 7.09
C THR A 261 -25.94 10.04 6.83
N LYS A 262 -25.59 11.34 6.90
CA LYS A 262 -26.57 12.43 6.68
C LYS A 262 -26.81 12.76 5.20
N TYR A 263 -25.82 12.57 4.33
CA TYR A 263 -25.96 12.86 2.90
C TYR A 263 -26.72 11.77 2.13
N LEU A 264 -26.64 10.52 2.59
CA LEU A 264 -27.41 9.41 2.00
C LEU A 264 -28.91 9.46 2.35
N LEU A 265 -29.27 9.92 3.55
CA LEU A 265 -30.68 10.05 3.95
C LEU A 265 -31.42 11.18 3.19
N PHE A 266 -30.74 12.29 2.88
CA PHE A 266 -31.34 13.39 2.11
C PHE A 266 -31.49 13.09 0.61
N GLY A 267 -30.64 12.23 0.04
CA GLY A 267 -30.73 11.82 -1.37
C GLY A 267 -31.88 10.86 -1.67
N VAL A 268 -32.30 10.06 -0.68
CA VAL A 268 -33.40 9.08 -0.84
C VAL A 268 -34.77 9.75 -0.66
N ALA A 269 -34.91 10.72 0.25
CA ALA A 269 -36.18 11.44 0.45
C ALA A 269 -36.63 12.25 -0.78
N ARG A 270 -35.69 12.73 -1.62
CA ARG A 270 -36.02 13.52 -2.82
C ARG A 270 -36.46 12.67 -4.01
N ARG A 271 -36.22 11.35 -3.98
CA ARG A 271 -36.60 10.42 -5.05
C ARG A 271 -37.99 9.80 -4.88
N PHE A 272 -38.54 9.82 -3.66
CA PHE A 272 -39.91 9.35 -3.39
C PHE A 272 -40.98 10.44 -3.50
N ALA A 273 -40.62 11.72 -3.56
CA ALA A 273 -41.58 12.82 -3.69
C ALA A 273 -42.12 13.04 -5.12
N ASN A 274 -41.56 12.39 -6.14
CA ASN A 274 -41.96 12.56 -7.55
C ASN A 274 -42.66 11.34 -8.18
N MET A 275 -43.07 10.34 -7.37
CA MET A 275 -43.88 9.20 -7.82
C MET A 275 -45.35 9.33 -7.39
N GLY A 276 -45.88 10.54 -7.42
CA GLY A 276 -47.25 10.84 -7.02
C GLY A 276 -47.85 11.98 -7.82
N LYS A 277 -48.06 11.77 -9.12
CA LYS A 277 -49.10 12.41 -9.94
C LYS A 277 -49.19 11.67 -11.27
N ARG A 278 -50.40 11.16 -11.53
CA ARG A 278 -50.87 10.61 -12.81
C ARG A 278 -50.67 11.61 -13.95
#